data_AF-A0A966TET7-F1
#
_entry.id   AF-A0A966TET7-F1
#
_cell.length_a   1.000
_cell.length_b   1.000
_cell.length_c   1.000
_cell.angle_alpha   90.00
_cell.angle_beta   90.00
_cell.angle_gamma   90.00
#
_symmetry.space_group_name_H-M   'P 1'
#
loop_
_entity.id
_entity.type
_entity.pdbx_description
1 polymer ?
#
loop_
_entity_poly.entity_id
_entity_poly.type
_entity_poly.pdbx_seq_one_letter_code
_entity_poly.pdbx_strand_id
1 'polypeptide(L)'
;SFAAGESLGKSCPTEGVMTGTKSTSLICVKSANGKQTWQRVKLASGNGRPVANLTPPKGEIEFWHYRVELADQRALVKIINDFEAKYPGTKIKQVVRDTTTYNNTARVAILANPKAALFATSRGAIFDQFAKSDMMLDLTNQRYVTQNVVAKGLTAGQYEGKQLGIPYQYLFNNPIVNTEIWAKEKWTTPKNLTGWVNWCKDAKAKGYVPLAWPGATRGQAAQISNSALMNSAGSYDELAKNLADLNSGKIDLTSTWFKGVADIYVKLRNAGCFPDNATGVTEAAAYNLFATGKSPILPIGTFAMGSIVGLNPKLDGKMELMSMILTDGKVVAEGIMNNTYTLSVNKNSS
;
A
#
# COMPACT_ATOMS: atom_id res chain seq x y z
N SER A 1 23.10 8.17 -0.04
CA SER A 1 24.40 8.50 -0.64
C SER A 1 24.28 8.08 -2.08
N PHE A 2 24.33 9.04 -3.00
CA PHE A 2 24.21 8.80 -4.42
C PHE A 2 25.33 7.85 -4.88
N ALA A 3 25.03 6.92 -5.79
CA ALA A 3 26.08 6.24 -6.53
C ALA A 3 26.89 7.30 -7.30
N ALA A 4 28.18 7.08 -7.52
CA ALA A 4 29.05 8.04 -8.20
C ALA A 4 28.45 8.43 -9.57
N GLY A 5 27.86 9.64 -9.66
CA GLY A 5 27.28 10.19 -10.90
C GLY A 5 25.83 10.70 -10.79
N GLU A 6 25.04 10.25 -9.82
CA GLU A 6 23.63 10.65 -9.68
C GLU A 6 23.54 12.01 -8.96
N SER A 7 23.30 13.09 -9.71
CA SER A 7 23.21 14.44 -9.13
C SER A 7 22.17 15.29 -9.82
N LEU A 8 21.48 16.12 -9.03
CA LEU A 8 20.38 16.97 -9.48
C LEU A 8 20.79 17.80 -10.71
N GLY A 9 19.99 17.69 -11.78
CA GLY A 9 20.17 18.40 -13.05
C GLY A 9 21.15 17.74 -14.03
N LYS A 10 21.88 16.68 -13.65
CA LYS A 10 22.75 15.93 -14.57
C LYS A 10 21.94 14.94 -15.41
N SER A 11 22.54 14.52 -16.53
CA SER A 11 21.99 13.48 -17.40
C SER A 11 21.76 12.18 -16.61
N CYS A 12 20.73 11.44 -16.96
CA CYS A 12 20.39 10.16 -16.35
C CYS A 12 20.09 9.13 -17.44
N PRO A 13 20.36 7.83 -17.17
CA PRO A 13 20.42 6.82 -18.23
C PRO A 13 19.04 6.30 -18.66
N THR A 14 18.06 6.30 -17.76
CA THR A 14 16.76 5.66 -18.01
C THR A 14 15.68 6.39 -17.23
N GLU A 15 14.69 6.92 -17.94
CA GLU A 15 13.53 7.59 -17.35
C GLU A 15 12.81 6.67 -16.35
N GLY A 16 12.38 7.24 -15.23
CA GLY A 16 11.70 6.53 -14.15
C GLY A 16 12.62 5.90 -13.10
N VAL A 17 13.93 5.77 -13.35
CA VAL A 17 14.86 5.27 -12.33
C VAL A 17 14.95 6.24 -11.16
N MET A 18 14.91 5.73 -9.93
CA MET A 18 15.00 6.51 -8.69
C MET A 18 16.22 6.12 -7.86
N THR A 19 16.89 7.10 -7.25
CA THR A 19 18.08 6.90 -6.40
C THR A 19 17.73 6.47 -4.96
N GLY A 20 16.49 6.04 -4.72
CA GLY A 20 15.99 5.58 -3.42
C GLY A 20 14.60 6.11 -3.07
N THR A 21 14.23 5.96 -1.80
CA THR A 21 12.89 6.23 -1.26
C THR A 21 12.82 7.42 -0.29
N LYS A 22 13.86 8.26 -0.25
CA LYS A 22 13.94 9.41 0.66
C LYS A 22 13.40 10.66 -0.04
N SER A 23 13.01 11.68 0.74
CA SER A 23 12.65 13.01 0.20
C SER A 23 13.82 13.71 -0.51
N THR A 24 15.03 13.21 -0.33
CA THR A 24 16.26 13.64 -1.02
C THR A 24 16.61 12.79 -2.23
N SER A 25 15.85 11.72 -2.51
CA SER A 25 16.05 10.89 -3.69
C SER A 25 15.77 11.68 -4.96
N LEU A 26 16.43 11.27 -6.04
CA LEU A 26 16.24 11.82 -7.37
C LEU A 26 15.50 10.80 -8.24
N ILE A 27 14.75 11.29 -9.21
CA ILE A 27 14.11 10.51 -10.27
C ILE A 27 14.62 11.00 -11.62
N CYS A 28 14.92 10.08 -12.52
CA CYS A 28 15.25 10.42 -13.90
C CYS A 28 13.99 10.81 -14.66
N VAL A 29 13.89 12.06 -15.12
CA VAL A 29 12.71 12.59 -15.82
C VAL A 29 13.10 13.06 -17.20
N LYS A 30 12.31 12.71 -18.22
CA LYS A 30 12.42 13.29 -19.56
C LYS A 30 11.61 14.58 -19.62
N SER A 31 12.28 15.72 -19.83
CA SER A 31 11.59 16.99 -20.03
C SER A 31 10.96 17.08 -21.43
N ALA A 32 10.06 18.05 -21.63
CA ALA A 32 9.35 18.27 -22.89
C ALA A 32 10.29 18.49 -24.10
N ASN A 33 11.51 18.95 -23.87
CA ASN A 33 12.57 19.10 -24.89
C ASN A 33 13.37 17.81 -25.16
N GLY A 34 12.93 16.66 -24.64
CA GLY A 34 13.54 15.36 -24.87
C GLY A 34 14.75 15.02 -24.00
N LYS A 35 15.28 15.97 -23.20
CA LYS A 35 16.44 15.76 -22.34
C LYS A 35 16.06 14.98 -21.07
N GLN A 36 16.80 13.92 -20.76
CA GLN A 36 16.64 13.16 -19.53
C GLN A 36 17.61 13.67 -18.46
N THR A 37 17.09 14.08 -17.30
CA THR A 37 17.93 14.54 -16.18
C THR A 37 17.41 14.06 -14.83
N TRP A 38 18.31 13.93 -13.87
CA TRP A 38 17.96 13.67 -12.48
C TRP A 38 17.24 14.88 -11.89
N GLN A 39 16.01 14.69 -11.43
CA GLN A 39 15.18 15.70 -10.79
C GLN A 39 14.85 15.27 -9.35
N ARG A 40 14.57 16.23 -8.46
CA ARG A 40 14.04 15.87 -7.13
C ARG A 40 12.69 15.18 -7.30
N VAL A 41 12.46 14.09 -6.58
CA VAL A 41 11.12 13.49 -6.55
C VAL A 41 10.18 14.49 -5.86
N LYS A 42 9.28 15.10 -6.64
CA LYS A 42 8.23 15.96 -6.10
C LYS A 42 7.04 15.10 -5.71
N LEU A 43 6.98 14.74 -4.44
CA LEU A 43 5.86 13.96 -3.89
C LEU A 43 4.79 14.86 -3.26
N ALA A 44 5.17 16.02 -2.71
CA ALA A 44 4.26 16.97 -2.09
C ALA A 44 3.62 17.92 -3.12
N SER A 45 2.47 18.51 -2.79
CA SER A 45 1.77 19.44 -3.70
C SER A 45 2.46 20.81 -3.75
N GLY A 46 2.98 21.27 -2.61
CA GLY A 46 3.70 22.52 -2.45
C GLY A 46 5.15 22.48 -2.93
N ASN A 47 5.69 23.67 -3.21
CA ASN A 47 7.10 23.87 -3.60
C ASN A 47 8.01 24.27 -2.42
N GLY A 48 7.43 24.43 -1.22
CA GLY A 48 8.17 24.78 -0.01
C GLY A 48 9.03 23.62 0.50
N ARG A 49 10.07 23.95 1.26
CA ARG A 49 10.81 22.94 2.05
C ARG A 49 9.86 22.31 3.08
N PRO A 50 10.05 21.04 3.47
CA PRO A 50 9.28 20.43 4.54
C PRO A 50 9.28 21.33 5.78
N VAL A 51 8.10 21.51 6.38
CA VAL A 51 7.97 22.27 7.63
C VAL A 51 8.56 21.50 8.80
N ALA A 52 9.19 22.23 9.71
CA ALA A 52 9.67 21.69 10.98
C ALA A 52 8.49 21.25 11.86
N ASN A 53 8.79 20.37 12.83
CA ASN A 53 7.81 19.97 13.83
C ASN A 53 7.33 21.18 14.63
N LEU A 54 6.02 21.21 14.91
CA LEU A 54 5.45 22.15 15.87
C LEU A 54 5.83 21.74 17.30
N THR A 55 5.88 22.72 18.21
CA THR A 55 6.01 22.45 19.65
C THR A 55 4.61 22.19 20.22
N PRO A 56 4.34 20.99 20.77
CA PRO A 56 3.05 20.71 21.38
C PRO A 56 2.90 21.44 22.72
N PRO A 57 1.66 21.74 23.15
CA PRO A 57 1.41 22.21 24.51
C PRO A 57 1.67 21.09 25.53
N LYS A 58 1.85 21.48 26.80
CA LYS A 58 1.81 20.54 27.93
C LYS A 58 0.38 20.04 28.12
N GLY A 59 0.25 18.81 28.63
CA GLY A 59 -1.04 18.17 28.86
C GLY A 59 -1.03 16.70 28.43
N GLU A 60 -2.19 16.06 28.52
CA GLU A 60 -2.39 14.67 28.13
C GLU A 60 -3.52 14.57 27.09
N ILE A 61 -3.26 13.81 26.02
CA ILE A 61 -4.27 13.44 25.03
C ILE A 61 -4.38 11.92 24.94
N GLU A 62 -5.53 11.43 24.47
CA GLU A 62 -5.70 10.04 24.06
C GLU A 62 -5.50 9.88 22.55
N PHE A 63 -4.79 8.81 22.17
CA PHE A 63 -4.65 8.32 20.81
C PHE A 63 -5.43 7.02 20.62
N TRP A 64 -6.52 7.08 19.86
CA TRP A 64 -7.43 5.96 19.63
C TRP A 64 -7.11 5.23 18.32
N HIS A 65 -6.88 3.91 18.35
CA HIS A 65 -6.61 3.15 17.13
C HIS A 65 -6.89 1.64 17.24
N TYR A 66 -6.75 0.94 16.11
CA TYR A 66 -7.08 -0.47 15.96
C TYR A 66 -5.91 -1.39 15.56
N ARG A 67 -4.68 -0.90 15.71
CA ARG A 67 -3.47 -1.68 15.42
C ARG A 67 -3.09 -2.51 16.62
N VAL A 68 -3.59 -3.73 16.70
CA VAL A 68 -3.31 -4.66 17.82
C VAL A 68 -2.05 -5.49 17.59
N GLU A 69 -1.53 -5.49 16.37
CA GLU A 69 -0.38 -6.27 15.95
C GLU A 69 0.88 -5.87 16.75
N LEU A 70 1.62 -6.86 17.28
CA LEU A 70 2.76 -6.61 18.17
C LEU A 70 3.83 -5.70 17.56
N ALA A 71 4.11 -5.86 16.26
CA ALA A 71 5.08 -5.03 15.56
C ALA A 71 4.64 -3.55 15.50
N ASP A 72 3.35 -3.31 15.22
CA ASP A 72 2.77 -1.97 15.18
C ASP A 72 2.74 -1.35 16.58
N GLN A 73 2.36 -2.12 17.60
CA GLN A 73 2.39 -1.67 19.00
C GLN A 73 3.80 -1.25 19.43
N ARG A 74 4.82 -2.04 19.13
CA ARG A 74 6.21 -1.69 19.42
C ARG A 74 6.64 -0.40 18.71
N ALA A 75 6.27 -0.25 17.44
CA ALA A 75 6.60 0.93 16.66
C ALA A 75 5.91 2.19 17.22
N LEU A 76 4.61 2.12 17.52
CA LEU A 76 3.83 3.24 18.05
C LEU A 76 4.29 3.64 19.46
N VAL A 77 4.55 2.67 20.35
CA VAL A 77 5.13 2.94 21.68
C VAL A 77 6.47 3.66 21.55
N LYS A 78 7.34 3.21 20.64
CA LYS A 78 8.61 3.90 20.40
C LYS A 78 8.40 5.33 19.91
N ILE A 79 7.54 5.54 18.92
CA ILE A 79 7.24 6.87 18.36
C ILE A 79 6.71 7.81 19.45
N ILE A 80 5.80 7.33 20.29
CA ILE A 80 5.22 8.10 21.40
C ILE A 80 6.30 8.42 22.44
N ASN A 81 7.10 7.44 22.86
CA ASN A 81 8.17 7.67 23.84
C ASN A 81 9.20 8.69 23.33
N ASP A 82 9.62 8.59 22.07
CA ASP A 82 10.54 9.55 21.46
C ASP A 82 9.91 10.96 21.42
N PHE A 83 8.61 11.05 21.15
CA PHE A 83 7.87 12.32 21.15
C PHE A 83 7.75 12.93 22.55
N GLU A 84 7.37 12.16 23.56
CA GLU A 84 7.27 12.62 24.95
C GLU A 84 8.64 13.02 25.52
N ALA A 85 9.70 12.28 25.20
CA ALA A 85 11.06 12.61 25.62
C ALA A 85 11.54 13.93 25.00
N LYS A 86 11.16 14.20 23.75
CA LYS A 86 11.46 15.46 23.06
C LYS A 86 10.67 16.65 23.61
N TYR A 87 9.47 16.41 24.14
CA TYR A 87 8.56 17.47 24.62
C TYR A 87 8.09 17.20 26.07
N PRO A 88 8.93 17.51 27.08
CA PRO A 88 8.60 17.28 28.48
C PRO A 88 7.29 17.97 28.92
N GLY A 89 6.40 17.18 29.52
CA GLY A 89 5.08 17.64 29.98
C GLY A 89 3.94 17.42 28.97
N THR A 90 4.23 16.90 27.78
CA THR A 90 3.22 16.38 26.85
C THR A 90 3.12 14.86 27.01
N LYS A 91 1.90 14.34 27.11
CA LYS A 91 1.59 12.92 27.31
C LYS A 91 0.58 12.40 26.29
N ILE A 92 0.81 11.18 25.81
CA ILE A 92 -0.07 10.48 24.86
C ILE A 92 -0.43 9.11 25.41
N LYS A 93 -1.70 8.94 25.76
CA LYS A 93 -2.25 7.65 26.20
C LYS A 93 -2.89 6.93 25.03
N GLN A 94 -2.42 5.73 24.71
CA GLN A 94 -3.04 4.91 23.66
C GLN A 94 -4.33 4.26 24.18
N VAL A 95 -5.37 4.26 23.34
CA VAL A 95 -6.59 3.48 23.52
C VAL A 95 -6.75 2.56 22.31
N VAL A 96 -6.58 1.26 22.54
CA VAL A 96 -6.49 0.25 21.48
C VAL A 96 -7.66 -0.71 21.58
N ARG A 97 -8.30 -1.02 20.45
CA ARG A 97 -9.32 -2.07 20.31
C ARG A 97 -9.03 -2.90 19.06
N ASP A 98 -9.50 -4.14 18.98
CA ASP A 98 -9.41 -4.89 17.72
C ASP A 98 -10.22 -4.18 16.60
N THR A 99 -9.88 -4.43 15.35
CA THR A 99 -10.49 -3.78 14.17
C THR A 99 -12.02 -3.85 14.16
N THR A 100 -12.60 -4.99 14.52
CA THR A 100 -14.05 -5.19 14.50
C THR A 100 -14.71 -4.33 15.57
N THR A 101 -14.24 -4.45 16.82
CA THR A 101 -14.78 -3.65 17.94
C THR A 101 -14.56 -2.16 17.70
N TYR A 102 -13.39 -1.76 17.22
CA TYR A 102 -13.07 -0.36 16.94
C TYR A 102 -14.02 0.23 15.90
N ASN A 103 -14.19 -0.42 14.74
CA ASN A 103 -15.06 0.07 13.67
C ASN A 103 -16.51 0.25 14.13
N ASN A 104 -16.99 -0.59 15.06
CA ASN A 104 -18.36 -0.53 15.57
C ASN A 104 -18.56 0.54 16.64
N THR A 105 -17.54 0.86 17.43
CA THR A 105 -17.73 1.60 18.70
C THR A 105 -16.93 2.89 18.82
N ALA A 106 -15.80 3.02 18.12
CA ALA A 106 -14.85 4.10 18.34
C ALA A 106 -15.45 5.47 18.02
N ARG A 107 -16.25 5.59 16.95
CA ARG A 107 -16.87 6.88 16.56
C ARG A 107 -17.67 7.52 17.69
N VAL A 108 -18.60 6.76 18.28
CA VAL A 108 -19.46 7.23 19.37
C VAL A 108 -18.62 7.52 20.64
N ALA A 109 -17.67 6.63 20.95
CA ALA A 109 -16.82 6.80 22.13
C ALA A 109 -15.91 8.04 22.04
N ILE A 110 -15.32 8.32 20.87
CA ILE A 110 -14.44 9.47 20.64
C ILE A 110 -15.27 10.77 20.64
N LEU A 111 -16.46 10.77 20.01
CA LEU A 111 -17.37 11.92 20.02
C LEU A 111 -17.72 12.38 21.45
N ALA A 112 -17.93 11.44 22.37
CA ALA A 112 -18.28 11.72 23.76
C ALA A 112 -17.07 12.02 24.66
N ASN A 113 -15.83 11.94 24.15
CA ASN A 113 -14.62 12.01 24.96
C ASN A 113 -13.73 13.19 24.52
N PRO A 114 -13.70 14.30 25.29
CA PRO A 114 -12.87 15.47 24.95
C PRO A 114 -11.36 15.20 25.03
N LYS A 115 -10.90 14.12 25.67
CA LYS A 115 -9.48 13.75 25.67
C LYS A 115 -9.04 13.03 24.40
N ALA A 116 -9.98 12.48 23.62
CA ALA A 116 -9.69 11.72 22.42
C ALA A 116 -9.30 12.63 21.24
N ALA A 117 -8.10 13.21 21.30
CA ALA A 117 -7.63 14.23 20.36
C ALA A 117 -7.11 13.64 19.04
N LEU A 118 -6.47 12.48 19.08
CA LEU A 118 -5.93 11.80 17.89
C LEU A 118 -6.64 10.46 17.72
N PHE A 119 -7.04 10.13 16.50
CA PHE A 119 -7.63 8.83 16.24
C PHE A 119 -7.34 8.32 14.84
N ALA A 120 -7.31 7.00 14.69
CA ALA A 120 -7.16 6.34 13.41
C ALA A 120 -8.52 5.96 12.81
N THR A 121 -8.63 6.00 11.49
CA THR A 121 -9.78 5.51 10.73
C THR A 121 -9.31 4.64 9.57
N SER A 122 -10.13 3.66 9.19
CA SER A 122 -9.97 2.97 7.92
C SER A 122 -10.61 3.77 6.80
N ARG A 123 -10.05 3.71 5.59
CA ARG A 123 -10.60 4.33 4.38
C ARG A 123 -12.05 3.90 4.07
N GLY A 124 -12.68 4.64 3.15
CA GLY A 124 -14.01 4.31 2.62
C GLY A 124 -15.11 4.54 3.65
N ALA A 125 -16.11 3.65 3.69
CA ALA A 125 -17.32 3.85 4.49
C ALA A 125 -17.05 4.14 5.98
N ILE A 126 -16.00 3.56 6.58
CA ILE A 126 -15.62 3.86 7.97
C ILE A 126 -15.16 5.31 8.11
N PHE A 127 -14.24 5.77 7.25
CA PHE A 127 -13.80 7.17 7.23
C PHE A 127 -14.99 8.12 7.06
N ASP A 128 -15.85 7.84 6.08
CA ASP A 128 -17.01 8.68 5.74
C ASP A 128 -17.98 8.79 6.92
N GLN A 129 -18.19 7.72 7.69
CA GLN A 129 -19.06 7.76 8.88
C GLN A 129 -18.53 8.70 9.96
N PHE A 130 -17.21 8.73 10.19
CA PHE A 130 -16.61 9.67 11.13
C PHE A 130 -16.66 11.11 10.58
N ALA A 131 -16.38 11.31 9.29
CA ALA A 131 -16.45 12.61 8.63
C ALA A 131 -17.87 13.21 8.72
N LYS A 132 -18.91 12.39 8.46
CA LYS A 132 -20.33 12.78 8.60
C LYS A 132 -20.75 13.16 10.02
N SER A 133 -19.98 12.75 11.03
CA SER A 133 -20.23 13.14 12.42
C SER A 133 -19.64 14.52 12.78
N ASP A 134 -19.06 15.21 11.79
CA ASP A 134 -18.49 16.55 11.92
C ASP A 134 -17.47 16.69 13.06
N MET A 135 -16.73 15.62 13.38
CA MET A 135 -15.76 15.61 14.48
C MET A 135 -14.31 15.82 14.02
N MET A 136 -14.05 15.72 12.72
CA MET A 136 -12.69 15.78 12.18
C MET A 136 -12.28 17.23 11.92
N LEU A 137 -11.08 17.61 12.37
CA LEU A 137 -10.48 18.90 12.06
C LEU A 137 -10.14 18.98 10.57
N ASP A 138 -10.44 20.12 9.93
CA ASP A 138 -10.02 20.40 8.57
C ASP A 138 -8.53 20.73 8.52
N LEU A 139 -7.76 19.85 7.89
CA LEU A 139 -6.30 19.95 7.75
C LEU A 139 -5.87 20.53 6.40
N THR A 140 -6.81 20.90 5.52
CA THR A 140 -6.53 21.27 4.11
C THR A 140 -5.47 22.36 3.99
N ASN A 141 -5.57 23.38 4.86
CA ASN A 141 -4.69 24.55 4.82
C ASN A 141 -3.42 24.41 5.67
N GLN A 142 -3.20 23.24 6.28
CA GLN A 142 -2.02 23.02 7.09
C GLN A 142 -0.77 22.86 6.21
N ARG A 143 0.30 23.59 6.54
CA ARG A 143 1.53 23.58 5.72
C ARG A 143 2.16 22.19 5.59
N TYR A 144 2.10 21.36 6.64
CA TYR A 144 2.63 20.00 6.57
C TYR A 144 1.84 19.10 5.58
N VAL A 145 0.56 19.39 5.34
CA VAL A 145 -0.27 18.67 4.37
C VAL A 145 0.14 18.99 2.93
N THR A 146 0.72 20.17 2.69
CA THR A 146 1.17 20.54 1.34
C THR A 146 2.67 20.34 1.13
N GLN A 147 3.49 20.27 2.20
CA GLN A 147 4.95 20.26 2.11
C GLN A 147 5.62 18.96 2.59
N ASN A 148 4.97 18.17 3.46
CA ASN A 148 5.61 17.02 4.12
C ASN A 148 5.03 15.66 3.69
N VAL A 149 3.85 15.65 3.07
CA VAL A 149 3.12 14.42 2.71
C VAL A 149 3.07 14.23 1.19
N VAL A 150 2.89 12.98 0.76
CA VAL A 150 2.75 12.64 -0.66
C VAL A 150 1.33 13.01 -1.12
N ALA A 151 1.21 14.00 -2.00
CA ALA A 151 -0.07 14.58 -2.43
C ALA A 151 -1.02 13.52 -3.02
N LYS A 152 -0.51 12.63 -3.88
CA LYS A 152 -1.32 11.55 -4.47
C LYS A 152 -1.84 10.55 -3.46
N GLY A 153 -1.26 10.51 -2.28
CA GLY A 153 -1.60 9.56 -1.25
C GLY A 153 -2.51 10.11 -0.16
N LEU A 154 -3.06 11.30 -0.35
CA LEU A 154 -3.98 11.93 0.59
C LEU A 154 -5.45 11.52 0.40
N THR A 155 -5.78 10.90 -0.73
CA THR A 155 -7.15 10.59 -1.17
C THR A 155 -7.98 9.85 -0.11
N ALA A 156 -7.39 8.89 0.61
CA ALA A 156 -8.09 8.10 1.62
C ALA A 156 -8.48 8.88 2.89
N GLY A 157 -8.00 10.12 3.04
CA GLY A 157 -8.35 11.03 4.12
C GLY A 157 -9.14 12.26 3.66
N GLN A 158 -9.72 12.21 2.46
CA GLN A 158 -10.52 13.29 1.89
C GLN A 158 -12.01 13.01 1.99
N TYR A 159 -12.79 14.02 2.33
CA TYR A 159 -14.25 13.97 2.33
C TYR A 159 -14.80 15.35 1.96
N GLU A 160 -15.71 15.42 1.00
CA GLU A 160 -16.34 16.68 0.52
C GLU A 160 -15.34 17.81 0.22
N GLY A 161 -14.22 17.47 -0.44
CA GLY A 161 -13.19 18.44 -0.83
C GLY A 161 -12.24 18.87 0.30
N LYS A 162 -12.42 18.39 1.53
CA LYS A 162 -11.56 18.69 2.68
C LYS A 162 -10.59 17.55 2.97
N GLN A 163 -9.40 17.88 3.44
CA GLN A 163 -8.48 16.91 4.04
C GLN A 163 -8.81 16.74 5.54
N LEU A 164 -9.48 15.65 5.90
CA LEU A 164 -9.92 15.39 7.28
C LEU A 164 -9.06 14.35 8.02
N GLY A 165 -8.10 13.73 7.33
CA GLY A 165 -7.11 12.86 7.95
C GLY A 165 -5.90 12.64 7.06
N ILE A 166 -4.78 12.23 7.63
CA ILE A 166 -3.52 12.00 6.92
C ILE A 166 -3.22 10.51 6.91
N PRO A 167 -3.21 9.86 5.73
CA PRO A 167 -2.72 8.49 5.61
C PRO A 167 -1.27 8.36 6.10
N TYR A 168 -1.09 7.56 7.15
CA TYR A 168 0.21 7.35 7.79
C TYR A 168 1.15 6.49 6.93
N GLN A 169 0.59 5.48 6.26
CA GLN A 169 1.36 4.51 5.50
C GLN A 169 0.69 4.13 4.18
N TYR A 170 1.54 3.71 3.24
CA TYR A 170 1.14 3.06 2.00
C TYR A 170 1.40 1.58 2.13
N LEU A 171 0.37 0.79 1.85
CA LEU A 171 0.51 -0.63 1.59
C LEU A 171 0.47 -0.80 0.09
N PHE A 172 1.46 -1.47 -0.49
CA PHE A 172 1.44 -1.78 -1.91
C PHE A 172 1.01 -3.24 -2.06
N ASN A 173 -0.14 -3.45 -2.70
CA ASN A 173 -0.69 -4.78 -2.99
C ASN A 173 -0.12 -5.31 -4.31
N ASN A 174 1.19 -5.18 -4.45
CA ASN A 174 1.96 -5.63 -5.59
C ASN A 174 2.74 -6.89 -5.19
N PRO A 175 2.85 -7.90 -6.08
CA PRO A 175 3.66 -9.07 -5.78
C PRO A 175 5.09 -8.72 -5.37
N ILE A 176 5.58 -9.45 -4.39
CA ILE A 176 6.96 -9.35 -3.91
C ILE A 176 7.80 -10.35 -4.72
N VAL A 177 8.93 -9.88 -5.25
CA VAL A 177 9.89 -10.64 -6.04
C VAL A 177 11.15 -10.89 -5.23
N ASN A 178 11.67 -12.11 -5.29
CA ASN A 178 13.03 -12.42 -4.84
C ASN A 178 14.02 -11.99 -5.92
N THR A 179 14.78 -10.92 -5.66
CA THR A 179 15.66 -10.31 -6.68
C THR A 179 16.84 -11.20 -7.07
N GLU A 180 17.31 -12.06 -6.17
CA GLU A 180 18.41 -13.00 -6.46
C GLU A 180 17.97 -14.08 -7.45
N ILE A 181 16.77 -14.65 -7.24
CA ILE A 181 16.22 -15.63 -8.20
C ILE A 181 15.97 -14.95 -9.55
N TRP A 182 15.41 -13.74 -9.52
CA TRP A 182 15.12 -12.97 -10.73
C TRP A 182 16.39 -12.71 -11.55
N ALA A 183 17.47 -12.28 -10.89
CA ALA A 183 18.76 -12.04 -11.51
C ALA A 183 19.44 -13.33 -12.00
N LYS A 184 19.40 -14.41 -11.20
CA LYS A 184 19.97 -15.72 -11.56
C LYS A 184 19.35 -16.27 -12.84
N GLU A 185 18.02 -16.20 -12.94
CA GLU A 185 17.27 -16.73 -14.07
C GLU A 185 17.22 -15.77 -15.27
N LYS A 186 17.75 -14.55 -15.11
CA LYS A 186 17.71 -13.47 -16.10
C LYS A 186 16.30 -13.17 -16.58
N TRP A 187 15.32 -13.27 -15.69
CA TRP A 187 13.93 -13.01 -16.03
C TRP A 187 13.67 -11.53 -16.22
N THR A 188 12.73 -11.23 -17.11
CA THR A 188 12.17 -9.90 -17.28
C THR A 188 10.73 -9.90 -16.79
N THR A 189 10.28 -8.78 -16.23
CA THR A 189 8.91 -8.63 -15.72
C THR A 189 7.89 -8.87 -16.83
N PRO A 190 6.96 -9.83 -16.66
CA PRO A 190 5.90 -10.05 -17.63
C PRO A 190 4.99 -8.81 -17.76
N LYS A 191 4.71 -8.40 -18.99
CA LYS A 191 4.04 -7.12 -19.29
C LYS A 191 2.53 -7.23 -19.50
N ASN A 192 2.00 -8.44 -19.59
CA ASN A 192 0.59 -8.73 -19.86
C ASN A 192 0.24 -10.16 -19.41
N LEU A 193 -1.05 -10.51 -19.46
CA LEU A 193 -1.55 -11.81 -19.01
C LEU A 193 -0.89 -12.99 -19.75
N THR A 194 -0.73 -12.88 -21.06
CA THR A 194 -0.07 -13.91 -21.87
C THR A 194 1.39 -14.11 -21.43
N GLY A 195 2.11 -13.02 -21.17
CA GLY A 195 3.47 -13.05 -20.63
C GLY A 195 3.53 -13.73 -19.25
N TRP A 196 2.59 -13.41 -18.36
CA TRP A 196 2.50 -14.03 -17.04
C TRP A 196 2.27 -15.54 -17.12
N VAL A 197 1.35 -15.97 -17.99
CA VAL A 197 1.07 -17.40 -18.26
C VAL A 197 2.32 -18.12 -18.79
N ASN A 198 3.03 -17.51 -19.74
CA ASN A 198 4.24 -18.11 -20.31
C ASN A 198 5.38 -18.18 -19.28
N TRP A 199 5.56 -17.12 -18.48
CA TRP A 199 6.56 -17.10 -17.42
C TRP A 199 6.27 -18.16 -16.35
N CYS A 200 5.02 -18.38 -15.94
CA CYS A 200 4.70 -19.44 -14.98
C CYS A 200 5.09 -20.83 -15.49
N LYS A 201 4.87 -21.10 -16.78
CA LYS A 201 5.27 -22.38 -17.40
C LYS A 201 6.79 -22.55 -17.39
N ASP A 202 7.54 -21.50 -17.76
CA ASP A 202 9.02 -21.50 -17.70
C ASP A 202 9.54 -21.71 -16.27
N ALA A 203 9.03 -20.94 -15.31
CA ALA A 203 9.40 -21.06 -13.90
C ALA A 203 9.09 -22.46 -13.34
N LYS A 204 7.93 -23.04 -13.69
CA LYS A 204 7.58 -24.41 -13.29
C LYS A 204 8.51 -25.44 -13.93
N ALA A 205 8.85 -25.30 -15.21
CA ALA A 205 9.79 -26.19 -15.89
C ALA A 205 11.20 -26.16 -15.27
N LYS A 206 11.59 -25.02 -14.68
CA LYS A 206 12.84 -24.86 -13.92
C LYS A 206 12.76 -25.34 -12.46
N GLY A 207 11.63 -25.94 -12.06
CA GLY A 207 11.46 -26.54 -10.73
C GLY A 207 11.01 -25.56 -9.63
N TYR A 208 10.64 -24.33 -9.99
CA TYR A 208 10.08 -23.38 -9.03
C TYR A 208 8.56 -23.58 -8.88
N VAL A 209 8.03 -23.20 -7.71
CA VAL A 209 6.61 -22.89 -7.55
C VAL A 209 6.43 -21.42 -7.95
N PRO A 210 5.90 -21.07 -9.14
CA PRO A 210 6.05 -19.72 -9.68
C PRO A 210 5.51 -18.63 -8.74
N LEU A 211 4.29 -18.80 -8.25
CA LEU A 211 3.67 -17.93 -7.25
C LEU A 211 3.43 -18.73 -5.96
N ALA A 212 4.00 -18.30 -4.85
CA ALA A 212 3.68 -18.80 -3.51
C ALA A 212 2.30 -18.30 -3.07
N TRP A 213 1.24 -18.74 -3.73
CA TRP A 213 -0.11 -18.23 -3.51
C TRP A 213 -0.76 -18.86 -2.26
N PRO A 214 -1.13 -18.08 -1.24
CA PRO A 214 -1.73 -18.57 0.00
C PRO A 214 -3.25 -18.81 -0.13
N GLY A 215 -3.64 -19.79 -0.97
CA GLY A 215 -5.05 -20.02 -1.34
C GLY A 215 -5.98 -20.40 -0.19
N ALA A 216 -5.47 -20.91 0.94
CA ALA A 216 -6.29 -21.21 2.13
C ALA A 216 -6.70 -19.95 2.92
N THR A 217 -6.03 -18.82 2.67
CA THR A 217 -6.22 -17.59 3.44
C THR A 217 -6.99 -16.57 2.61
N ARG A 218 -8.33 -16.56 2.68
CA ARG A 218 -9.22 -15.82 1.76
C ARG A 218 -8.78 -14.37 1.46
N GLY A 219 -8.42 -13.60 2.49
CA GLY A 219 -7.97 -12.21 2.32
C GLY A 219 -6.66 -12.05 1.54
N GLN A 220 -5.75 -13.02 1.66
CA GLN A 220 -4.49 -13.06 0.92
C GLN A 220 -4.66 -13.68 -0.46
N ALA A 221 -5.49 -14.71 -0.56
CA ALA A 221 -5.84 -15.35 -1.82
C ALA A 221 -6.42 -14.34 -2.81
N ALA A 222 -7.23 -13.40 -2.33
CA ALA A 222 -7.87 -12.34 -3.12
C ALA A 222 -6.93 -11.22 -3.61
N GLN A 223 -5.64 -11.19 -3.21
CA GLN A 223 -4.74 -10.08 -3.59
C GLN A 223 -4.49 -10.01 -5.10
N ILE A 224 -4.40 -11.16 -5.78
CA ILE A 224 -4.30 -11.23 -7.25
C ILE A 224 -5.54 -10.61 -7.92
N SER A 225 -6.71 -10.67 -7.27
CA SER A 225 -7.95 -10.08 -7.81
C SER A 225 -7.84 -8.57 -7.93
N ASN A 226 -7.09 -7.90 -7.05
CA ASN A 226 -6.87 -6.46 -7.17
C ASN A 226 -6.15 -6.12 -8.49
N SER A 227 -5.15 -6.93 -8.86
CA SER A 227 -4.37 -6.79 -10.10
C SER A 227 -5.18 -7.16 -11.34
N ALA A 228 -6.06 -8.15 -11.23
CA ALA A 228 -7.01 -8.51 -12.27
C ALA A 228 -8.06 -7.39 -12.50
N LEU A 229 -8.58 -6.82 -11.40
CA LEU A 229 -9.67 -5.86 -11.44
C LEU A 229 -9.25 -4.49 -12.01
N MET A 230 -8.06 -3.99 -11.66
CA MET A 230 -7.62 -2.62 -12.05
C MET A 230 -7.59 -2.37 -13.56
N ASN A 231 -7.40 -3.43 -14.35
CA ASN A 231 -7.25 -3.40 -15.81
C ASN A 231 -8.36 -4.20 -16.51
N SER A 232 -9.45 -4.48 -15.80
CA SER A 232 -10.61 -5.21 -16.30
C SER A 232 -11.57 -4.36 -17.16
N ALA A 233 -11.29 -3.06 -17.28
CA ALA A 233 -12.05 -2.08 -18.04
C ALA A 233 -11.10 -1.11 -18.77
N GLY A 234 -11.59 -0.38 -19.78
CA GLY A 234 -10.78 0.51 -20.62
C GLY A 234 -10.41 1.85 -19.98
N SER A 235 -11.06 2.19 -18.85
CA SER A 235 -10.83 3.40 -18.05
C SER A 235 -11.24 3.20 -16.58
N TYR A 236 -10.80 4.12 -15.71
CA TYR A 236 -11.24 4.17 -14.32
C TYR A 236 -12.74 4.45 -14.18
N ASP A 237 -13.32 5.28 -15.06
CA ASP A 237 -14.75 5.61 -15.02
C ASP A 237 -15.60 4.39 -15.35
N GLU A 238 -15.19 3.61 -16.35
CA GLU A 238 -15.85 2.37 -16.71
C GLU A 238 -15.72 1.32 -15.59
N LEU A 239 -14.54 1.19 -14.99
CA LEU A 239 -14.34 0.32 -13.84
C LEU A 239 -15.22 0.72 -12.66
N ALA A 240 -15.27 2.02 -12.33
CA ALA A 240 -16.09 2.54 -11.24
C ALA A 240 -17.58 2.31 -11.49
N LYS A 241 -18.04 2.50 -12.74
CA LYS A 241 -19.42 2.20 -13.15
C LYS A 241 -19.74 0.71 -12.99
N ASN A 242 -18.88 -0.18 -13.49
CA ASN A 242 -19.09 -1.63 -13.37
C ASN A 242 -19.16 -2.06 -11.90
N LEU A 243 -18.29 -1.50 -11.04
CA LEU A 243 -18.33 -1.75 -9.59
C LEU A 243 -19.61 -1.21 -8.93
N ALA A 244 -20.08 -0.03 -9.31
CA ALA A 244 -21.33 0.53 -8.80
C ALA A 244 -22.55 -0.29 -9.25
N ASP A 245 -22.57 -0.74 -10.50
CA ASP A 245 -23.63 -1.61 -11.03
C ASP A 245 -23.60 -2.98 -10.34
N LEU A 246 -22.42 -3.54 -10.03
CA LEU A 246 -22.30 -4.77 -9.24
C LEU A 246 -22.80 -4.57 -7.80
N ASN A 247 -22.35 -3.51 -7.11
CA ASN A 247 -22.74 -3.23 -5.72
C ASN A 247 -24.24 -2.93 -5.57
N SER A 248 -24.87 -2.35 -6.58
CA SER A 248 -26.32 -2.09 -6.60
C SER A 248 -27.15 -3.27 -7.10
N GLY A 249 -26.51 -4.36 -7.55
CA GLY A 249 -27.19 -5.55 -8.08
C GLY A 249 -27.72 -5.41 -9.51
N LYS A 250 -27.34 -4.37 -10.25
CA LYS A 250 -27.68 -4.23 -11.69
C LYS A 250 -26.94 -5.24 -12.56
N ILE A 251 -25.76 -5.69 -12.13
CA ILE A 251 -25.06 -6.84 -12.69
C ILE A 251 -24.74 -7.85 -11.58
N ASP A 252 -24.66 -9.12 -11.94
CA ASP A 252 -24.31 -10.22 -11.02
C ASP A 252 -22.80 -10.56 -11.11
N LEU A 253 -22.29 -11.28 -10.12
CA LEU A 253 -21.00 -11.96 -10.14
C LEU A 253 -20.85 -12.93 -11.33
N THR A 254 -21.97 -13.35 -11.93
CA THR A 254 -21.98 -14.17 -13.15
C THR A 254 -21.94 -13.38 -14.45
N SER A 255 -21.86 -12.04 -14.39
CA SER A 255 -21.71 -11.17 -15.57
C SER A 255 -20.43 -11.48 -16.35
N THR A 256 -20.45 -11.22 -17.66
CA THR A 256 -19.28 -11.44 -18.55
C THR A 256 -18.03 -10.73 -18.04
N TRP A 257 -18.18 -9.49 -17.59
CA TRP A 257 -17.08 -8.71 -17.04
C TRP A 257 -16.48 -9.35 -15.77
N PHE A 258 -17.32 -9.68 -14.78
CA PHE A 258 -16.81 -10.26 -13.52
C PHE A 258 -16.28 -11.69 -13.69
N LYS A 259 -16.93 -12.50 -14.56
CA LYS A 259 -16.39 -13.80 -14.98
C LYS A 259 -15.01 -13.64 -15.61
N GLY A 260 -14.77 -12.62 -16.43
CA GLY A 260 -13.45 -12.33 -16.99
C GLY A 260 -12.36 -12.08 -15.94
N VAL A 261 -12.71 -11.41 -14.84
CA VAL A 261 -11.82 -11.22 -13.68
C VAL A 261 -11.54 -12.56 -12.98
N ALA A 262 -12.57 -13.40 -12.77
CA ALA A 262 -12.40 -14.72 -12.17
C ALA A 262 -11.58 -15.68 -13.06
N ASP A 263 -11.75 -15.60 -14.37
CA ASP A 263 -11.07 -16.43 -15.38
C ASP A 263 -9.55 -16.27 -15.35
N ILE A 264 -9.04 -15.13 -14.86
CA ILE A 264 -7.60 -14.91 -14.67
C ILE A 264 -7.01 -15.95 -13.71
N TYR A 265 -7.70 -16.27 -12.60
CA TYR A 265 -7.23 -17.33 -11.70
C TYR A 265 -7.21 -18.69 -12.38
N VAL A 266 -8.18 -18.97 -13.26
CA VAL A 266 -8.23 -20.22 -14.02
C VAL A 266 -7.03 -20.30 -14.97
N LYS A 267 -6.74 -19.22 -15.71
CA LYS A 267 -5.59 -19.14 -16.63
C LYS A 267 -4.26 -19.32 -15.89
N LEU A 268 -4.08 -18.64 -14.76
CA LEU A 268 -2.87 -18.78 -13.93
C LEU A 268 -2.74 -20.21 -13.36
N ARG A 269 -3.83 -20.78 -12.84
CA ARG A 269 -3.85 -22.17 -12.34
C ARG A 269 -3.47 -23.16 -13.44
N ASN A 270 -4.10 -23.06 -14.61
CA ASN A 270 -3.85 -23.96 -15.74
C ASN A 270 -2.43 -23.82 -16.29
N ALA A 271 -1.82 -22.64 -16.15
CA ALA A 271 -0.41 -22.39 -16.47
C ALA A 271 0.57 -22.95 -15.41
N GLY A 272 0.08 -23.51 -14.31
CA GLY A 272 0.90 -24.01 -13.22
C GLY A 272 1.50 -22.91 -12.35
N CYS A 273 0.91 -21.72 -12.32
CA CYS A 273 1.42 -20.60 -11.52
C CYS A 273 1.37 -20.86 -10.01
N PHE A 274 0.46 -21.71 -9.54
CA PHE A 274 0.18 -21.91 -8.11
C PHE A 274 0.78 -23.22 -7.57
N PRO A 275 0.91 -23.37 -6.24
CA PRO A 275 1.26 -24.66 -5.63
C PRO A 275 0.23 -25.74 -6.00
N ASP A 276 0.64 -27.01 -6.10
CA ASP A 276 -0.25 -28.08 -6.58
C ASP A 276 -1.52 -28.26 -5.71
N ASN A 277 -1.42 -28.06 -4.39
CA ASN A 277 -2.56 -28.02 -3.47
C ASN A 277 -2.90 -26.59 -3.02
N ALA A 278 -3.04 -25.68 -4.00
CA ALA A 278 -3.16 -24.25 -3.80
C ALA A 278 -4.16 -23.82 -2.71
N THR A 279 -5.34 -24.44 -2.64
CA THR A 279 -6.40 -24.11 -1.66
C THR A 279 -6.10 -24.58 -0.25
N GLY A 280 -5.10 -25.45 -0.06
CA GLY A 280 -4.59 -25.88 1.25
C GLY A 280 -3.37 -25.08 1.73
N VAL A 281 -2.80 -24.20 0.90
CA VAL A 281 -1.61 -23.43 1.27
C VAL A 281 -1.99 -22.26 2.18
N THR A 282 -1.56 -22.34 3.44
CA THR A 282 -1.70 -21.26 4.43
C THR A 282 -0.75 -20.10 4.13
N GLU A 283 -1.00 -18.94 4.74
CA GLU A 283 -0.08 -17.79 4.67
C GLU A 283 1.33 -18.16 5.13
N ALA A 284 1.47 -18.86 6.26
CA ALA A 284 2.77 -19.32 6.77
C ALA A 284 3.47 -20.29 5.79
N ALA A 285 2.73 -21.19 5.13
CA ALA A 285 3.29 -22.10 4.15
C ALA A 285 3.77 -21.34 2.89
N ALA A 286 2.99 -20.38 2.40
CA ALA A 286 3.40 -19.50 1.30
C ALA A 286 4.65 -18.69 1.64
N TYR A 287 4.71 -18.13 2.86
CA TYR A 287 5.87 -17.37 3.32
C TYR A 287 7.12 -18.23 3.36
N ASN A 288 7.01 -19.48 3.83
CA ASN A 288 8.12 -20.44 3.81
C ASN A 288 8.57 -20.80 2.39
N LEU A 289 7.65 -21.00 1.43
CA LEU A 289 8.00 -21.25 0.03
C LEU A 289 8.84 -20.11 -0.55
N PHE A 290 8.45 -18.86 -0.29
CA PHE A 290 9.19 -17.68 -0.74
C PHE A 290 10.52 -17.52 0.03
N ALA A 291 10.49 -17.60 1.36
CA ALA A 291 11.65 -17.39 2.22
C ALA A 291 12.77 -18.41 1.98
N THR A 292 12.42 -19.64 1.59
CA THR A 292 13.37 -20.71 1.25
C THR A 292 13.83 -20.71 -0.21
N GLY A 293 13.35 -19.75 -1.02
CA GLY A 293 13.70 -19.62 -2.43
C GLY A 293 13.06 -20.67 -3.35
N LYS A 294 12.10 -21.45 -2.86
CA LYS A 294 11.30 -22.38 -3.69
C LYS A 294 10.32 -21.67 -4.61
N SER A 295 9.96 -20.43 -4.27
CA SER A 295 9.12 -19.58 -5.09
C SER A 295 9.78 -18.22 -5.35
N PRO A 296 9.82 -17.75 -6.61
CA PRO A 296 10.37 -16.44 -6.94
C PRO A 296 9.44 -15.28 -6.59
N ILE A 297 8.13 -15.52 -6.45
CA ILE A 297 7.14 -14.47 -6.25
C ILE A 297 6.16 -14.85 -5.14
N LEU A 298 5.92 -13.90 -4.23
CA LEU A 298 4.80 -13.92 -3.28
C LEU A 298 3.72 -12.92 -3.73
N PRO A 299 2.56 -13.37 -4.24
CA PRO A 299 1.61 -12.52 -4.97
C PRO A 299 0.64 -11.76 -4.05
N ILE A 300 1.16 -11.08 -3.03
CA ILE A 300 0.35 -10.32 -2.07
C ILE A 300 0.76 -8.84 -2.00
N GLY A 301 1.72 -8.45 -1.16
CA GLY A 301 2.03 -7.04 -0.93
C GLY A 301 3.02 -6.80 0.20
N THR A 302 3.44 -5.54 0.34
CA THR A 302 4.52 -5.09 1.23
C THR A 302 4.36 -5.48 2.70
N PHE A 303 3.11 -5.65 3.16
CA PHE A 303 2.81 -6.05 4.53
C PHE A 303 3.40 -7.41 4.92
N ALA A 304 3.78 -8.25 3.95
CA ALA A 304 4.42 -9.53 4.22
C ALA A 304 5.95 -9.44 4.37
N MET A 305 6.60 -8.39 3.84
CA MET A 305 8.06 -8.31 3.74
C MET A 305 8.75 -8.40 5.12
N GLY A 306 8.20 -7.73 6.14
CA GLY A 306 8.75 -7.80 7.50
C GLY A 306 8.73 -9.22 8.08
N SER A 307 7.62 -9.94 7.88
CA SER A 307 7.50 -11.35 8.29
C SER A 307 8.45 -12.26 7.52
N ILE A 308 8.66 -12.01 6.22
CA ILE A 308 9.63 -12.75 5.41
C ILE A 308 11.06 -12.53 5.92
N VAL A 309 11.46 -11.29 6.24
CA VAL A 309 12.76 -11.02 6.86
C VAL A 309 12.89 -11.72 8.22
N GLY A 310 11.81 -11.77 9.00
CA GLY A 310 11.78 -12.54 10.26
C GLY A 310 12.03 -14.04 10.07
N LEU A 311 11.52 -14.62 8.97
CA LEU A 311 11.75 -16.04 8.62
C LEU A 311 13.13 -16.28 8.01
N ASN A 312 13.61 -15.36 7.18
CA ASN A 312 14.93 -15.43 6.55
C ASN A 312 15.58 -14.03 6.47
N PRO A 313 16.45 -13.68 7.43
CA PRO A 313 17.12 -12.37 7.46
C PRO A 313 17.97 -12.06 6.22
N LYS A 314 18.38 -13.08 5.44
CA LYS A 314 19.18 -12.88 4.21
C LYS A 314 18.39 -12.21 3.08
N LEU A 315 17.06 -12.16 3.19
CA LEU A 315 16.19 -11.49 2.22
C LEU A 315 16.00 -10.00 2.51
N ASP A 316 16.54 -9.47 3.61
CA ASP A 316 16.55 -8.04 3.85
C ASP A 316 17.33 -7.32 2.73
N GLY A 317 16.69 -6.33 2.11
CA GLY A 317 17.21 -5.64 0.93
C GLY A 317 17.22 -6.46 -0.37
N LYS A 318 16.65 -7.69 -0.41
CA LYS A 318 16.62 -8.56 -1.59
C LYS A 318 15.21 -8.91 -2.08
N MET A 319 14.27 -8.06 -1.70
CA MET A 319 12.89 -8.14 -2.12
C MET A 319 12.48 -6.84 -2.79
N GLU A 320 11.83 -6.95 -3.94
CA GLU A 320 11.27 -5.82 -4.67
C GLU A 320 9.79 -6.04 -4.96
N LEU A 321 9.08 -4.97 -5.32
CA LEU A 321 7.70 -5.05 -5.77
C LEU A 321 7.66 -5.03 -7.29
N MET A 322 6.75 -5.82 -7.87
CA MET A 322 6.52 -5.78 -9.31
C MET A 322 5.06 -5.50 -9.67
N SER A 323 4.87 -4.93 -10.85
CA SER A 323 3.56 -4.81 -11.48
C SER A 323 3.04 -6.17 -11.93
N MET A 324 1.81 -6.52 -11.54
CA MET A 324 1.13 -7.73 -12.01
C MET A 324 0.06 -7.37 -13.04
N ILE A 325 0.48 -7.07 -14.26
CA ILE A 325 -0.44 -6.69 -15.34
C ILE A 325 -1.10 -7.95 -15.90
N LEU A 326 -2.36 -8.19 -15.52
CA LEU A 326 -3.14 -9.38 -15.89
C LEU A 326 -4.20 -9.10 -16.96
N THR A 327 -3.88 -8.21 -17.89
CA THR A 327 -4.66 -7.96 -19.11
C THR A 327 -3.76 -8.08 -20.33
N ASP A 328 -4.32 -8.54 -21.46
CA ASP A 328 -3.69 -8.40 -22.78
C ASP A 328 -4.25 -7.18 -23.53
N GLY A 329 -5.26 -6.50 -22.95
CA GLY A 329 -5.83 -5.26 -23.47
C GLY A 329 -5.07 -4.03 -22.98
N LYS A 330 -5.78 -2.90 -22.93
CA LYS A 330 -5.22 -1.63 -22.49
C LYS A 330 -4.82 -1.68 -21.01
N VAL A 331 -3.59 -1.25 -20.72
CA VAL A 331 -3.12 -1.05 -19.35
C VAL A 331 -3.57 0.32 -18.87
N VAL A 332 -4.40 0.33 -17.82
CA VAL A 332 -4.92 1.54 -17.15
C VAL A 332 -4.12 1.82 -15.86
N ALA A 333 -3.66 0.76 -15.20
CA ALA A 333 -2.86 0.82 -13.98
C ALA A 333 -1.75 -0.24 -13.97
N GLU A 334 -0.62 0.12 -13.35
CA GLU A 334 0.56 -0.73 -13.20
C GLU A 334 0.78 -1.22 -11.76
N GLY A 335 0.03 -0.70 -10.79
CA GLY A 335 0.21 -1.08 -9.39
C GLY A 335 -0.95 -0.64 -8.51
N ILE A 336 -0.93 -1.13 -7.27
CA ILE A 336 -1.99 -0.94 -6.29
C ILE A 336 -1.35 -0.41 -5.03
N MET A 337 -1.79 0.76 -4.62
CA MET A 337 -1.52 1.23 -3.27
C MET A 337 -2.81 1.32 -2.48
N ASN A 338 -2.68 1.13 -1.19
CA ASN A 338 -3.76 1.16 -0.25
C ASN A 338 -3.34 1.91 1.02
N ASN A 339 -4.14 2.89 1.38
CA ASN A 339 -4.00 3.69 2.59
C ASN A 339 -5.07 3.26 3.58
N THR A 340 -4.74 2.28 4.43
CA THR A 340 -5.69 1.74 5.42
C THR A 340 -5.69 2.51 6.72
N TYR A 341 -4.59 3.18 7.09
CA TYR A 341 -4.43 3.79 8.40
C TYR A 341 -4.33 5.31 8.27
N THR A 342 -5.47 5.97 8.43
CA THR A 342 -5.60 7.43 8.30
C THR A 342 -5.72 8.05 9.68
N LEU A 343 -4.83 9.00 9.99
CA LEU A 343 -4.81 9.71 11.27
C LEU A 343 -5.61 11.00 11.16
N SER A 344 -6.57 11.19 12.06
CA SER A 344 -7.44 12.36 12.13
C SER A 344 -7.36 13.02 13.50
N VAL A 345 -7.60 14.32 13.54
CA VAL A 345 -7.66 15.10 14.78
C VAL A 345 -9.13 15.37 15.11
N ASN A 346 -9.51 15.13 16.37
CA ASN A 346 -10.84 15.46 16.87
C ASN A 346 -10.91 16.97 17.12
N LYS A 347 -11.75 17.68 16.36
CA LYS A 347 -11.91 19.13 16.51
C LYS A 347 -12.57 19.52 17.84
N ASN A 348 -13.23 18.57 18.51
CA ASN A 348 -13.94 18.77 19.76
C ASN A 348 -13.08 18.43 21.00
N SER A 349 -11.82 18.05 20.82
CA SER A 349 -10.93 17.78 21.96
C SER A 349 -10.49 19.05 22.67
N SER A 350 -10.31 19.00 23.98
CA SER A 350 -9.91 20.12 24.84
C SER A 350 -8.88 19.73 25.88
#